data_AF-A0A4Q1ID50-F1
#
_entry.id   AF-A0A4Q1ID50-F1
#
_cell.length_a   1.000
_cell.length_b   1.000
_cell.length_c   1.000
_cell.angle_alpha   90.00
_cell.angle_beta   90.00
_cell.angle_gamma   90.00
#
_symmetry.space_group_name_H-M   'P 1'
#
loop_
_entity.id
_entity.type
_entity.pdbx_description
1 polymer ?
#
loop_
_entity_poly.entity_id
_entity_poly.type
_entity_poly.pdbx_seq_one_letter_code
_entity_poly.pdbx_strand_id
1 'polypeptide(L)'
;MENTTTLNKVHPCFDKEAKLKYARIHIPVAPKCNVQCGYCNRKYDCVNESRPGVTSSVLKPFQALNYIRAISQKIKNISTIGIAGPGDAFAEPEKTLESIRMIKSEFPDKIFCLSSNGLNILPYVDEIAELNVTHVTLTINSFRLETLEKIYKWARYNKKMYRGRAAAELMLSQQTDALKALVAKDIVVKINTVIIPGVNDTEIEEVAKIVGEMGATTMNCIPLIPTEGSDMENLEKPTGESIRNIIRSIHKYIKPMTHCARCRADAAGMLGKDDTSAYKLIDQCAVMPTETDKTKPHVAVASYEGLMINKHLGEATDFLIYKQTETGYEMVERRFAPAKGTGDLRWINLAKTLNDCSYLLVNGVGAKPVDLLQKVGIAVIEMSGLIDDGLDAVYKGKKLKSVLKTTLGKCGSGCGGNAMGCG
;
A
#
# COMPACT_ATOMS: atom_id res chain seq x y z
N MET A 1 10.24 7.78 -26.82
CA MET A 1 11.24 6.68 -26.63
C MET A 1 12.54 7.10 -25.94
N GLU A 2 13.17 8.25 -26.24
CA GLU A 2 14.44 8.65 -25.58
C GLU A 2 14.32 8.83 -24.05
N ASN A 3 13.26 9.50 -23.58
CA ASN A 3 13.07 9.78 -22.16
C ASN A 3 12.82 8.49 -21.32
N THR A 4 12.17 7.50 -21.91
CA THR A 4 11.86 6.22 -21.24
C THR A 4 13.10 5.34 -21.06
N THR A 5 14.02 5.38 -22.04
CA THR A 5 15.30 4.65 -21.97
C THR A 5 16.20 5.17 -20.86
N THR A 6 16.18 6.48 -20.60
CA THR A 6 16.90 7.09 -19.46
C THR A 6 16.29 6.71 -18.11
N LEU A 7 14.96 6.63 -18.00
CA LEU A 7 14.28 6.26 -16.76
C LEU A 7 14.54 4.80 -16.35
N ASN A 8 14.69 3.89 -17.32
CA ASN A 8 15.10 2.51 -17.05
C ASN A 8 16.44 2.45 -16.28
N LYS A 9 17.42 3.31 -16.62
CA LYS A 9 18.76 3.32 -15.99
C LYS A 9 18.77 3.72 -14.53
N VAL A 10 17.66 4.24 -14.01
CA VAL A 10 17.52 4.60 -12.60
C VAL A 10 16.45 3.75 -11.89
N HIS A 11 15.79 2.83 -12.59
CA HIS A 11 14.78 1.93 -12.01
C HIS A 11 15.39 0.57 -11.61
N PRO A 12 15.42 0.22 -10.31
CA PRO A 12 16.09 -1.00 -9.82
C PRO A 12 15.60 -2.34 -10.36
N CYS A 13 14.38 -2.40 -10.91
CA CYS A 13 13.77 -3.63 -11.43
C CYS A 13 13.95 -3.79 -12.94
N PHE A 14 14.26 -2.70 -13.66
CA PHE A 14 14.40 -2.70 -15.12
C PHE A 14 15.87 -2.65 -15.56
N ASP A 15 16.77 -2.21 -14.68
CA ASP A 15 18.20 -2.19 -14.93
C ASP A 15 19.04 -2.81 -13.78
N LYS A 16 19.99 -3.67 -14.17
CA LYS A 16 20.80 -4.47 -13.24
C LYS A 16 21.84 -3.63 -12.49
N GLU A 17 22.32 -2.54 -13.08
CA GLU A 17 23.24 -1.61 -12.42
C GLU A 17 22.49 -0.64 -11.51
N ALA A 18 21.31 -0.19 -11.93
CA ALA A 18 20.44 0.68 -11.15
C ALA A 18 20.13 0.07 -9.78
N LYS A 19 19.95 -1.25 -9.69
CA LYS A 19 19.68 -1.96 -8.43
C LYS A 19 20.77 -1.77 -7.35
N LEU A 20 21.99 -1.41 -7.75
CA LEU A 20 23.12 -1.17 -6.84
C LEU A 20 23.23 0.28 -6.38
N LYS A 21 22.60 1.22 -7.11
CA LYS A 21 22.73 2.67 -6.89
C LYS A 21 21.45 3.31 -6.37
N TYR A 22 20.28 2.84 -6.80
CA TYR A 22 18.99 3.45 -6.50
C TYR A 22 18.12 2.57 -5.61
N ALA A 23 17.43 3.25 -4.69
CA ALA A 23 16.44 2.65 -3.82
C ALA A 23 15.04 2.72 -4.43
N ARG A 24 14.20 1.76 -4.06
CA ARG A 24 12.77 1.71 -4.37
C ARG A 24 11.97 1.64 -3.08
N ILE A 25 10.74 2.15 -3.13
CA ILE A 25 9.75 2.03 -2.05
C ILE A 25 8.47 1.49 -2.64
N HIS A 26 7.81 0.57 -1.95
CA HIS A 26 6.44 0.20 -2.22
C HIS A 26 5.50 0.80 -1.16
N ILE A 27 4.33 1.27 -1.61
CA ILE A 27 3.28 1.80 -0.72
C ILE A 27 2.08 0.83 -0.73
N PRO A 28 1.73 0.23 0.42
CA PRO A 28 0.68 -0.80 0.49
C PRO A 28 -0.73 -0.18 0.54
N VAL A 29 -1.18 0.38 -0.58
CA VAL A 29 -2.47 1.11 -0.69
C VAL A 29 -3.59 0.32 -1.37
N ALA A 30 -3.28 -0.87 -1.89
CA ALA A 30 -4.19 -1.67 -2.70
C ALA A 30 -4.60 -2.97 -1.98
N PRO A 31 -5.48 -2.96 -0.98
CA PRO A 31 -5.75 -4.13 -0.13
C PRO A 31 -6.60 -5.22 -0.79
N LYS A 32 -7.54 -4.83 -1.67
CA LYS A 32 -8.44 -5.78 -2.33
C LYS A 32 -7.79 -6.29 -3.61
N CYS A 33 -8.18 -7.50 -4.01
CA CYS A 33 -7.90 -8.06 -5.31
C CYS A 33 -9.21 -8.60 -5.91
N ASN A 34 -9.34 -8.44 -7.22
CA ASN A 34 -10.49 -8.76 -8.06
C ASN A 34 -10.36 -10.12 -8.76
N VAL A 35 -9.29 -10.88 -8.49
CA VAL A 35 -9.11 -12.27 -8.93
C VAL A 35 -8.67 -13.16 -7.76
N GLN A 36 -8.87 -14.46 -7.93
CA GLN A 36 -8.26 -15.49 -7.09
C GLN A 36 -7.44 -16.43 -7.96
N CYS A 37 -6.12 -16.31 -7.86
CA CYS A 37 -5.20 -17.29 -8.43
C CYS A 37 -5.18 -18.56 -7.56
N GLY A 38 -5.01 -19.73 -8.18
CA GLY A 38 -4.91 -21.01 -7.49
C GLY A 38 -3.69 -21.10 -6.58
N TYR A 39 -2.62 -20.37 -6.89
CA TYR A 39 -1.39 -20.29 -6.09
C TYR A 39 -1.41 -19.19 -5.01
N CYS A 40 -2.52 -18.47 -4.83
CA CYS A 40 -2.62 -17.34 -3.89
C CYS A 40 -3.41 -17.71 -2.64
N ASN A 41 -2.93 -17.29 -1.48
CA ASN A 41 -3.71 -17.23 -0.24
C ASN A 41 -3.90 -15.77 0.18
N ARG A 42 -5.16 -15.33 0.28
CA ARG A 42 -5.56 -13.94 0.54
C ARG A 42 -5.29 -13.45 1.96
N LYS A 43 -4.80 -14.33 2.84
CA LYS A 43 -4.25 -13.94 4.16
C LYS A 43 -2.94 -13.17 4.01
N TYR A 44 -2.28 -13.24 2.86
CA TYR A 44 -0.97 -12.66 2.59
C TYR A 44 -1.02 -11.67 1.41
N ASP A 45 0.02 -10.86 1.29
CA ASP A 45 0.30 -9.97 0.17
C ASP A 45 0.34 -10.74 -1.16
N CYS A 46 0.05 -10.03 -2.25
CA CYS A 46 -0.03 -10.56 -3.59
C CYS A 46 1.30 -11.22 -3.99
N VAL A 47 1.25 -12.54 -4.19
CA VAL A 47 2.43 -13.34 -4.54
C VAL A 47 2.96 -13.10 -5.97
N ASN A 48 2.22 -12.34 -6.78
CA ASN A 48 2.69 -11.95 -8.12
C ASN A 48 3.84 -10.94 -8.07
N GLU A 49 3.92 -10.12 -7.01
CA GLU A 49 5.01 -9.16 -6.80
C GLU A 49 5.73 -9.38 -5.47
N SER A 50 5.06 -10.01 -4.50
CA SER A 50 5.58 -10.26 -3.17
C SER A 50 6.07 -11.68 -2.97
N ARG A 51 7.07 -11.84 -2.10
CA ARG A 51 7.39 -13.16 -1.57
C ARG A 51 6.19 -13.69 -0.74
N PRO A 52 5.87 -14.99 -0.81
CA PRO A 52 4.74 -15.57 -0.08
C PRO A 52 4.85 -15.43 1.44
N GLY A 53 3.70 -15.50 2.12
CA GLY A 53 3.62 -15.52 3.59
C GLY A 53 3.81 -14.15 4.26
N VAL A 54 3.86 -13.07 3.47
CA VAL A 54 4.05 -11.71 3.98
C VAL A 54 2.70 -11.03 4.16
N THR A 55 2.53 -10.27 5.24
CA THR A 55 1.43 -9.33 5.41
C THR A 55 1.99 -7.93 5.59
N SER A 56 1.43 -6.98 4.86
CA SER A 56 1.69 -5.55 5.02
C SER A 56 0.49 -4.85 5.66
N SER A 57 0.77 -3.89 6.55
CA SER A 57 -0.23 -2.92 6.99
C SER A 57 -0.71 -2.09 5.80
N VAL A 58 -2.01 -1.78 5.76
CA VAL A 58 -2.64 -1.09 4.62
C VAL A 58 -2.69 0.40 4.89
N LEU A 59 -2.26 1.20 3.92
CA LEU A 59 -2.33 2.66 3.97
C LEU A 59 -3.48 3.20 3.11
N LYS A 60 -4.13 4.26 3.60
CA LYS A 60 -4.95 5.17 2.78
C LYS A 60 -4.03 6.15 2.03
N PRO A 61 -4.50 6.80 0.94
CA PRO A 61 -3.68 7.69 0.11
C PRO A 61 -2.89 8.77 0.89
N PHE A 62 -3.56 9.48 1.79
CA PHE A 62 -2.91 10.49 2.63
C PHE A 62 -1.86 9.91 3.59
N GLN A 63 -2.09 8.70 4.12
CA GLN A 63 -1.12 8.02 4.99
C GLN A 63 0.12 7.59 4.18
N ALA A 64 -0.08 7.15 2.93
CA ALA A 64 1.02 6.81 2.03
C ALA A 64 1.90 8.03 1.73
N LEU A 65 1.31 9.21 1.50
CA LEU A 65 2.07 10.46 1.35
C LEU A 65 2.93 10.75 2.58
N ASN A 66 2.36 10.67 3.79
CA ASN A 66 3.12 10.89 5.03
C ASN A 66 4.24 9.87 5.24
N TYR A 67 3.98 8.60 4.90
CA TYR A 67 5.01 7.58 4.89
C TYR A 67 6.16 7.95 3.94
N ILE A 68 5.86 8.37 2.71
CA ILE A 68 6.88 8.82 1.73
C ILE A 68 7.68 10.02 2.26
N ARG A 69 7.03 11.01 2.87
CA ARG A 69 7.70 12.16 3.51
C ARG A 69 8.67 11.71 4.62
N ALA A 70 8.29 10.72 5.42
CA ALA A 70 9.11 10.22 6.53
C ALA A 70 10.30 9.39 6.02
N ILE A 71 10.06 8.42 5.14
CA ILE A 71 11.10 7.51 4.66
C ILE A 71 12.13 8.21 3.75
N SER A 72 11.71 9.22 2.98
CA SER A 72 12.63 10.03 2.14
C SER A 72 13.62 10.87 2.94
N GLN A 73 13.42 11.01 4.26
CA GLN A 73 14.40 11.62 5.14
C GLN A 73 15.54 10.67 5.49
N LYS A 74 15.25 9.36 5.52
CA LYS A 74 16.19 8.30 5.86
C LYS A 74 16.93 7.79 4.62
N ILE A 75 16.19 7.50 3.56
CA ILE A 75 16.74 6.94 2.32
C ILE A 75 16.79 8.05 1.28
N LYS A 76 17.99 8.54 0.97
CA LYS A 76 18.17 9.72 0.09
C LYS A 76 18.19 9.39 -1.40
N ASN A 77 18.56 8.16 -1.74
CA ASN A 77 18.72 7.70 -3.12
C ASN A 77 17.46 6.98 -3.65
N ILE A 78 16.27 7.33 -3.18
CA ILE A 78 14.99 6.80 -3.71
C ILE A 78 14.80 7.35 -5.11
N SER A 79 14.73 6.47 -6.11
CA SER A 79 14.35 6.85 -7.48
C SER A 79 12.90 6.48 -7.81
N THR A 80 12.40 5.39 -7.21
CA THR A 80 11.16 4.73 -7.65
C THR A 80 10.19 4.51 -6.48
N ILE A 81 8.92 4.81 -6.71
CA ILE A 81 7.80 4.53 -5.81
C ILE A 81 6.83 3.59 -6.54
N GLY A 82 6.55 2.43 -5.94
CA GLY A 82 5.75 1.37 -6.53
C GLY A 82 4.45 1.11 -5.75
N ILE A 83 3.39 0.71 -6.45
CA ILE A 83 2.18 0.14 -5.83
C ILE A 83 2.04 -1.30 -6.33
N ALA A 84 2.22 -2.25 -5.40
CA ALA A 84 2.36 -3.67 -5.74
C ALA A 84 1.47 -4.61 -4.90
N GLY A 85 0.63 -4.07 -4.01
CA GLY A 85 -0.25 -4.88 -3.16
C GLY A 85 -0.75 -4.12 -1.93
N PRO A 86 -1.29 -4.84 -0.91
CA PRO A 86 -1.32 -6.31 -0.73
C PRO A 86 -2.19 -7.13 -1.71
N GLY A 87 -3.12 -6.50 -2.42
CA GLY A 87 -4.00 -7.09 -3.43
C GLY A 87 -3.59 -6.69 -4.85
N ASP A 88 -4.54 -6.19 -5.63
CA ASP A 88 -4.29 -5.69 -7.00
C ASP A 88 -4.53 -4.17 -7.05
N ALA A 89 -3.61 -3.43 -7.68
CA ALA A 89 -3.66 -1.97 -7.76
C ALA A 89 -4.95 -1.43 -8.42
N PHE A 90 -5.60 -2.21 -9.28
CA PHE A 90 -6.79 -1.81 -10.01
C PHE A 90 -8.06 -2.56 -9.58
N ALA A 91 -8.01 -3.30 -8.46
CA ALA A 91 -9.24 -3.82 -7.84
C ALA A 91 -10.05 -2.71 -7.14
N GLU A 92 -9.37 -1.68 -6.62
CA GLU A 92 -9.95 -0.43 -6.09
C GLU A 92 -9.13 0.76 -6.62
N PRO A 93 -9.31 1.13 -7.90
CA PRO A 93 -8.41 2.02 -8.63
C PRO A 93 -8.27 3.41 -8.00
N GLU A 94 -9.35 3.95 -7.43
CA GLU A 94 -9.33 5.27 -6.77
C GLU A 94 -8.22 5.42 -5.73
N LYS A 95 -8.00 4.40 -4.89
CA LYS A 95 -6.95 4.45 -3.85
C LYS A 95 -5.57 4.55 -4.46
N THR A 96 -5.33 3.79 -5.53
CA THR A 96 -4.06 3.77 -6.25
C THR A 96 -3.81 5.11 -6.93
N LEU A 97 -4.77 5.58 -7.71
CA LEU A 97 -4.65 6.81 -8.50
C LEU A 97 -4.56 8.05 -7.60
N GLU A 98 -5.37 8.14 -6.55
CA GLU A 98 -5.31 9.23 -5.56
C GLU A 98 -3.95 9.26 -4.84
N SER A 99 -3.40 8.09 -4.47
CA SER A 99 -2.08 8.01 -3.85
C SER A 99 -0.99 8.56 -4.78
N ILE A 100 -1.04 8.23 -6.08
CA ILE A 100 -0.10 8.75 -7.07
C ILE A 100 -0.25 10.26 -7.21
N ARG A 101 -1.48 10.78 -7.37
CA ARG A 101 -1.75 12.22 -7.48
C ARG A 101 -1.16 13.00 -6.28
N MET A 102 -1.46 12.54 -5.07
CA MET A 102 -0.98 13.17 -3.84
C MET A 102 0.55 13.15 -3.75
N ILE A 103 1.18 11.99 -3.93
CA ILE A 103 2.63 11.86 -3.77
C ILE A 103 3.36 12.63 -4.88
N LYS A 104 2.88 12.57 -6.11
CA LYS A 104 3.52 13.25 -7.24
C LYS A 104 3.47 14.77 -7.13
N SER A 105 2.46 15.33 -6.46
CA SER A 105 2.37 16.77 -6.19
C SER A 105 3.55 17.29 -5.33
N GLU A 106 4.13 16.45 -4.48
CA GLU A 106 5.28 16.80 -3.63
C GLU A 106 6.61 16.19 -4.08
N PHE A 107 6.55 15.09 -4.80
CA PHE A 107 7.70 14.34 -5.29
C PHE A 107 7.61 14.14 -6.82
N PRO A 108 7.56 15.23 -7.61
CA PRO A 108 7.36 15.15 -9.06
C PRO A 108 8.52 14.50 -9.81
N ASP A 109 9.71 14.47 -9.19
CA ASP A 109 10.93 13.89 -9.74
C ASP A 109 11.00 12.36 -9.60
N LYS A 110 10.11 11.75 -8.82
CA LYS A 110 10.11 10.31 -8.56
C LYS A 110 9.40 9.54 -9.66
N ILE A 111 9.99 8.40 -10.02
CA ILE A 111 9.40 7.46 -10.97
C ILE A 111 8.31 6.67 -10.25
N PHE A 112 7.13 6.60 -10.86
CA PHE A 112 6.06 5.73 -10.39
C PHE A 112 6.02 4.43 -11.20
N CYS A 113 5.84 3.32 -10.50
CA CYS A 113 5.57 2.04 -11.12
C CYS A 113 4.36 1.34 -10.48
N LEU A 114 3.65 0.57 -11.29
CA LEU A 114 2.46 -0.18 -10.85
C LEU A 114 2.63 -1.65 -11.16
N SER A 115 1.98 -2.50 -10.38
CA SER A 115 1.75 -3.89 -10.76
C SER A 115 0.26 -4.23 -10.71
N SER A 116 -0.18 -4.99 -11.70
CA SER A 116 -1.54 -5.49 -11.77
C SER A 116 -1.61 -6.89 -12.37
N ASN A 117 -2.67 -7.61 -12.02
CA ASN A 117 -3.09 -8.83 -12.70
C ASN A 117 -3.70 -8.56 -14.09
N GLY A 118 -3.98 -7.29 -14.44
CA GLY A 118 -4.45 -6.87 -15.75
C GLY A 118 -5.97 -6.89 -15.96
N LEU A 119 -6.77 -7.40 -15.02
CA LEU A 119 -8.22 -7.54 -15.22
C LEU A 119 -8.94 -6.19 -15.41
N ASN A 120 -8.58 -5.18 -14.61
CA ASN A 120 -9.34 -3.93 -14.50
C ASN A 120 -8.51 -2.66 -14.75
N ILE A 121 -7.30 -2.80 -15.31
CA ILE A 121 -6.40 -1.67 -15.56
C ILE A 121 -6.76 -0.91 -16.85
N LEU A 122 -7.36 -1.60 -17.84
CA LEU A 122 -7.61 -1.07 -19.18
C LEU A 122 -8.35 0.29 -19.18
N PRO A 123 -9.44 0.51 -18.43
CA PRO A 123 -10.15 1.80 -18.44
C PRO A 123 -9.34 2.99 -17.90
N TYR A 124 -8.22 2.73 -17.21
CA TYR A 124 -7.42 3.75 -16.53
C TYR A 124 -6.09 4.02 -17.22
N VAL A 125 -5.82 3.39 -18.37
CA VAL A 125 -4.54 3.52 -19.09
C VAL A 125 -4.25 4.97 -19.48
N ASP A 126 -5.25 5.73 -19.92
CA ASP A 126 -5.11 7.15 -20.23
C ASP A 126 -4.69 7.95 -18.99
N GLU A 127 -5.37 7.74 -17.88
CA GLU A 127 -5.07 8.44 -16.63
C GLU A 127 -3.69 8.05 -16.07
N ILE A 128 -3.30 6.77 -16.17
CA ILE A 128 -1.96 6.30 -15.78
C ILE A 128 -0.88 7.08 -16.57
N ALA A 129 -1.11 7.27 -17.88
CA ALA A 129 -0.20 8.04 -18.73
C ALA A 129 -0.18 9.53 -18.36
N GLU A 130 -1.34 10.14 -18.11
CA GLU A 130 -1.46 11.54 -17.66
C GLU A 130 -0.76 11.79 -16.32
N LEU A 131 -0.86 10.82 -15.40
CA LEU A 131 -0.12 10.82 -14.13
C LEU A 131 1.38 10.54 -14.30
N ASN A 132 1.88 10.43 -15.54
CA ASN A 132 3.28 10.15 -15.87
C ASN A 132 3.80 8.92 -15.10
N VAL A 133 3.00 7.86 -15.02
CA VAL A 133 3.46 6.54 -14.60
C VAL A 133 4.14 5.91 -15.81
N THR A 134 5.42 5.58 -15.66
CA THR A 134 6.25 5.19 -16.81
C THR A 134 6.48 3.69 -16.91
N HIS A 135 6.23 2.95 -15.83
CA HIS A 135 6.46 1.51 -15.76
C HIS A 135 5.26 0.78 -15.19
N VAL A 136 4.76 -0.22 -15.90
CA VAL A 136 3.67 -1.08 -15.44
C VAL A 136 4.11 -2.53 -15.55
N THR A 137 3.85 -3.31 -14.50
CA THR A 137 3.99 -4.76 -14.53
C THR A 137 2.62 -5.40 -14.69
N LEU A 138 2.45 -6.25 -15.70
CA LEU A 138 1.29 -7.12 -15.83
C LEU A 138 1.68 -8.56 -15.49
N THR A 139 0.83 -9.25 -14.73
CA THR A 139 0.98 -10.68 -14.52
C THR A 139 0.18 -11.46 -15.55
N ILE A 140 0.86 -12.09 -16.51
CA ILE A 140 0.25 -12.90 -17.57
C ILE A 140 0.85 -14.30 -17.51
N ASN A 141 0.04 -15.30 -17.20
CA ASN A 141 0.53 -16.66 -16.95
C ASN A 141 0.40 -17.62 -18.14
N SER A 142 -0.53 -17.37 -19.06
CA SER A 142 -0.71 -18.14 -20.31
C SER A 142 -1.61 -17.36 -21.27
N PHE A 143 -1.57 -17.72 -22.56
CA PHE A 143 -2.55 -17.31 -23.58
C PHE A 143 -3.55 -18.43 -23.93
N ARG A 144 -3.48 -19.58 -23.24
CA ARG A 144 -4.37 -20.73 -23.46
C ARG A 144 -5.48 -20.79 -22.42
N LEU A 145 -6.71 -20.97 -22.88
CA LEU A 145 -7.89 -20.98 -22.01
C LEU A 145 -7.86 -22.15 -21.03
N GLU A 146 -7.41 -23.34 -21.46
CA GLU A 146 -7.33 -24.53 -20.59
C GLU A 146 -6.35 -24.32 -19.44
N THR A 147 -5.25 -23.61 -19.69
CA THR A 147 -4.25 -23.28 -18.67
C THR A 147 -4.74 -22.20 -17.73
N LEU A 148 -5.36 -21.14 -18.27
CA LEU A 148 -5.91 -20.05 -17.46
C LEU A 148 -7.08 -20.51 -16.57
N GLU A 149 -7.90 -21.46 -17.02
CA GLU A 149 -8.97 -22.06 -16.23
C GLU A 149 -8.45 -22.80 -15.00
N LYS A 150 -7.28 -23.45 -15.11
CA LYS A 150 -6.59 -24.08 -13.96
C LYS A 150 -5.98 -23.06 -13.00
N ILE A 151 -5.60 -21.87 -13.51
CA ILE A 151 -4.92 -20.84 -12.73
C ILE A 151 -5.91 -19.93 -11.99
N TYR A 152 -7.00 -19.52 -12.62
CA TYR A 152 -7.94 -18.55 -12.07
C TYR A 152 -9.20 -19.23 -11.53
N LYS A 153 -9.30 -19.34 -10.20
CA LYS A 153 -10.47 -19.91 -9.51
C LYS A 153 -11.73 -19.06 -9.74
N TRP A 154 -11.56 -17.74 -9.68
CA TRP A 154 -12.61 -16.78 -9.99
C TRP A 154 -12.03 -15.42 -10.36
N ALA A 155 -12.80 -14.64 -11.12
CA ALA A 155 -12.56 -13.24 -11.42
C ALA A 155 -13.84 -12.43 -11.14
N ARG A 156 -13.71 -11.26 -10.51
CA ARG A 156 -14.81 -10.35 -10.23
C ARG A 156 -14.64 -9.07 -11.03
N TYR A 157 -15.53 -8.86 -11.99
CA TYR A 157 -15.46 -7.73 -12.92
C TYR A 157 -16.86 -7.13 -13.11
N ASN A 158 -16.97 -5.81 -13.12
CA ASN A 158 -18.25 -5.08 -13.25
C ASN A 158 -19.35 -5.61 -12.31
N LYS A 159 -19.00 -5.80 -11.03
CA LYS A 159 -19.88 -6.35 -9.96
C LYS A 159 -20.40 -7.77 -10.22
N LYS A 160 -19.95 -8.46 -11.27
CA LYS A 160 -20.27 -9.85 -11.59
C LYS A 160 -19.10 -10.78 -11.25
N MET A 161 -19.41 -12.00 -10.84
CA MET A 161 -18.44 -13.06 -10.57
C MET A 161 -18.38 -14.05 -11.74
N TYR A 162 -17.18 -14.34 -12.21
CA TYR A 162 -16.86 -15.28 -13.29
C TYR A 162 -16.05 -16.45 -12.71
N ARG A 163 -16.24 -17.66 -13.24
CA ARG A 163 -15.55 -18.89 -12.82
C ARG A 163 -15.27 -19.79 -14.02
N GLY A 164 -14.33 -20.72 -13.85
CA GLY A 164 -13.95 -21.69 -14.89
C GLY A 164 -13.55 -20.98 -16.18
N ARG A 165 -13.92 -21.59 -17.32
CA ARG A 165 -13.68 -21.05 -18.66
C ARG A 165 -14.09 -19.58 -18.83
N ALA A 166 -15.22 -19.15 -18.27
CA ALA A 166 -15.67 -17.75 -18.38
C ALA A 166 -14.74 -16.76 -17.67
N ALA A 167 -14.08 -17.17 -16.58
CA ALA A 167 -13.04 -16.35 -15.95
C ALA A 167 -11.76 -16.34 -16.79
N ALA A 168 -11.38 -17.47 -17.38
CA ALA A 168 -10.21 -17.56 -18.27
C ALA A 168 -10.35 -16.67 -19.50
N GLU A 169 -11.50 -16.71 -20.19
CA GLU A 169 -11.80 -15.88 -21.37
C GLU A 169 -11.75 -14.39 -21.02
N LEU A 170 -12.34 -14.01 -19.88
CA LEU A 170 -12.32 -12.64 -19.39
C LEU A 170 -10.88 -12.17 -19.08
N MET A 171 -10.10 -12.98 -18.36
CA MET A 171 -8.72 -12.64 -18.02
C MET A 171 -7.87 -12.49 -19.28
N LEU A 172 -7.97 -13.44 -20.21
CA LEU A 172 -7.23 -13.42 -21.47
C LEU A 172 -7.51 -12.15 -22.27
N SER A 173 -8.80 -11.82 -22.46
CA SER A 173 -9.20 -10.62 -23.19
C SER A 173 -8.67 -9.35 -22.52
N GLN A 174 -8.95 -9.18 -21.22
CA GLN A 174 -8.60 -7.96 -20.50
C GLN A 174 -7.08 -7.75 -20.39
N GLN A 175 -6.31 -8.81 -20.16
CA GLN A 175 -4.83 -8.74 -20.11
C GLN A 175 -4.23 -8.39 -21.48
N THR A 176 -4.76 -8.99 -22.54
CA THR A 176 -4.31 -8.74 -23.92
C THR A 176 -4.54 -7.30 -24.31
N ASP A 177 -5.75 -6.79 -24.06
CA ASP A 177 -6.11 -5.41 -24.42
C ASP A 177 -5.40 -4.39 -23.52
N ALA A 178 -5.23 -4.69 -22.22
CA ALA A 178 -4.43 -3.87 -21.32
C ALA A 178 -2.98 -3.73 -21.77
N LEU A 179 -2.33 -4.84 -22.18
CA LEU A 179 -0.95 -4.81 -22.68
C LEU A 179 -0.84 -3.92 -23.91
N LYS A 180 -1.72 -4.10 -24.91
CA LYS A 180 -1.73 -3.26 -26.12
C LYS A 180 -1.92 -1.78 -25.79
N ALA A 181 -2.88 -1.47 -24.92
CA ALA A 181 -3.19 -0.09 -24.56
C ALA A 181 -2.02 0.59 -23.82
N LEU A 182 -1.38 -0.10 -22.87
CA LEU A 182 -0.22 0.43 -22.16
C LEU A 182 0.96 0.70 -23.10
N VAL A 183 1.27 -0.25 -24.00
CA VAL A 183 2.35 -0.10 -24.98
C VAL A 183 2.03 1.05 -25.95
N ALA A 184 0.79 1.20 -26.39
CA ALA A 184 0.35 2.30 -27.26
C ALA A 184 0.47 3.69 -26.60
N LYS A 185 0.60 3.76 -25.27
CA LYS A 185 0.86 4.99 -24.50
C LYS A 185 2.32 5.17 -24.12
N ASP A 186 3.24 4.45 -24.77
CA ASP A 186 4.68 4.49 -24.50
C ASP A 186 5.06 4.14 -23.04
N ILE A 187 4.20 3.40 -22.32
CA ILE A 187 4.48 2.90 -20.98
C ILE A 187 5.35 1.64 -21.09
N VAL A 188 6.43 1.57 -20.31
CA VAL A 188 7.29 0.37 -20.26
C VAL A 188 6.54 -0.76 -19.56
N VAL A 189 6.22 -1.82 -20.30
CA VAL A 189 5.54 -2.98 -19.73
C VAL A 189 6.51 -4.11 -19.41
N LYS A 190 6.51 -4.53 -18.14
CA LYS A 190 7.15 -5.77 -17.67
C LYS A 190 6.10 -6.86 -17.53
N ILE A 191 6.40 -8.06 -17.98
CA ILE A 191 5.54 -9.22 -17.77
C ILE A 191 6.07 -10.07 -16.62
N ASN A 192 5.25 -10.31 -15.60
CA ASN A 192 5.50 -11.38 -14.64
C ASN A 192 4.73 -12.63 -15.08
N THR A 193 5.41 -13.78 -15.03
CA THR A 193 4.79 -15.09 -15.27
C THR A 193 5.22 -16.03 -14.15
N VAL A 194 4.26 -16.61 -13.43
CA VAL A 194 4.55 -17.63 -12.44
C VAL A 194 4.77 -18.96 -13.16
N ILE A 195 5.92 -19.61 -12.92
CA ILE A 195 6.23 -20.94 -13.45
C ILE A 195 5.54 -21.97 -12.56
N ILE A 196 4.52 -22.64 -13.08
CA ILE A 196 3.69 -23.63 -12.37
C ILE A 196 3.92 -25.00 -13.03
N PRO A 197 4.69 -25.90 -12.41
CA PRO A 197 5.01 -27.20 -12.99
C PRO A 197 3.76 -28.01 -13.33
N GLY A 198 3.72 -28.60 -14.54
CA GLY A 198 2.59 -29.38 -15.04
C GLY A 198 1.33 -28.56 -15.39
N VAL A 199 1.40 -27.23 -15.29
CA VAL A 199 0.27 -26.33 -15.62
C VAL A 199 0.62 -25.42 -16.79
N ASN A 200 1.68 -24.61 -16.70
CA ASN A 200 2.06 -23.66 -17.75
C ASN A 200 3.55 -23.70 -18.11
N ASP A 201 4.35 -24.52 -17.44
CA ASP A 201 5.81 -24.58 -17.57
C ASP A 201 6.31 -24.89 -18.99
N THR A 202 5.51 -25.61 -19.78
CA THR A 202 5.78 -25.89 -21.20
C THR A 202 5.34 -24.78 -22.15
N GLU A 203 4.54 -23.82 -21.69
CA GLU A 203 3.92 -22.77 -22.51
C GLU A 203 4.66 -21.42 -22.40
N ILE A 204 5.62 -21.29 -21.49
CA ILE A 204 6.25 -20.01 -21.15
C ILE A 204 7.04 -19.41 -22.32
N GLU A 205 7.64 -20.24 -23.18
CA GLU A 205 8.31 -19.78 -24.41
C GLU A 205 7.31 -19.14 -25.38
N GLU A 206 6.10 -19.70 -25.51
CA GLU A 206 5.02 -19.15 -26.31
C GLU A 206 4.50 -17.83 -25.73
N VAL A 207 4.30 -17.77 -24.40
CA VAL A 207 3.93 -16.53 -23.71
C VAL A 207 4.95 -15.43 -23.99
N ALA A 208 6.24 -15.73 -23.86
CA ALA A 208 7.33 -14.80 -24.11
C ALA A 208 7.35 -14.27 -25.55
N LYS A 209 7.10 -15.15 -26.53
CA LYS A 209 6.96 -14.76 -27.93
C LYS A 209 5.82 -13.77 -28.12
N ILE A 210 4.61 -14.12 -27.66
CA ILE A 210 3.41 -13.30 -27.85
C ILE A 210 3.57 -11.92 -27.18
N VAL A 211 4.00 -11.87 -25.91
CA VAL A 211 4.15 -10.58 -25.22
C VAL A 211 5.28 -9.73 -25.81
N GLY A 212 6.36 -10.35 -26.30
CA GLY A 212 7.44 -9.67 -26.99
C GLY A 212 6.98 -9.02 -28.30
N GLU A 213 6.23 -9.77 -29.12
CA GLU A 213 5.60 -9.26 -30.34
C GLU A 213 4.59 -8.13 -30.06
N MET A 214 3.92 -8.16 -28.91
CA MET A 214 3.02 -7.10 -28.45
C MET A 214 3.73 -5.88 -27.85
N GLY A 215 5.07 -5.88 -27.75
CA GLY A 215 5.86 -4.74 -27.30
C GLY A 215 6.22 -4.70 -25.82
N ALA A 216 6.04 -5.79 -25.07
CA ALA A 216 6.57 -5.87 -23.71
C ALA A 216 8.11 -5.79 -23.70
N THR A 217 8.67 -5.03 -22.78
CA THR A 217 10.11 -4.72 -22.76
C THR A 217 10.94 -5.81 -22.07
N THR A 218 10.40 -6.41 -21.01
CA THR A 218 11.10 -7.44 -20.24
C THR A 218 10.12 -8.40 -19.59
N MET A 219 10.58 -9.62 -19.31
CA MET A 219 9.79 -10.66 -18.69
C MET A 219 10.51 -11.25 -17.48
N ASN A 220 9.79 -11.41 -16.38
CA ASN A 220 10.28 -11.99 -15.14
C ASN A 220 9.53 -13.29 -14.86
N CYS A 221 10.21 -14.42 -15.04
CA CYS A 221 9.66 -15.73 -14.73
C CYS A 221 9.92 -16.08 -13.26
N ILE A 222 8.86 -16.12 -12.48
CA ILE A 222 8.87 -16.29 -11.03
C ILE A 222 8.54 -17.75 -10.73
N PRO A 223 9.43 -18.56 -10.13
CA PRO A 223 9.06 -19.92 -9.75
C PRO A 223 7.92 -19.95 -8.73
N LEU A 224 6.93 -20.84 -8.94
CA LEU A 224 5.92 -21.12 -7.93
C LEU A 224 6.59 -21.44 -6.59
N ILE A 225 6.09 -20.81 -5.53
CA ILE A 225 6.29 -21.29 -4.17
C ILE A 225 4.91 -21.75 -3.70
N PRO A 226 4.74 -23.07 -3.48
CA PRO A 226 3.52 -23.61 -2.91
C PRO A 226 3.24 -22.91 -1.59
N THR A 227 2.04 -22.34 -1.47
CA THR A 227 1.64 -21.56 -0.30
C THR A 227 0.55 -22.31 0.43
N GLU A 228 0.74 -22.54 1.72
CA GLU A 228 -0.25 -23.21 2.57
C GLU A 228 -1.62 -22.51 2.49
N GLY A 229 -2.68 -23.28 2.34
CA GLY A 229 -4.05 -22.82 2.18
C GLY A 229 -4.39 -22.29 0.79
N SER A 230 -3.52 -22.47 -0.21
CA SER A 230 -3.83 -22.21 -1.62
C SER A 230 -4.23 -23.50 -2.34
N ASP A 231 -4.99 -23.39 -3.43
CA ASP A 231 -5.43 -24.56 -4.22
C ASP A 231 -4.24 -25.32 -4.86
N MET A 232 -3.07 -24.67 -4.95
CA MET A 232 -1.83 -25.22 -5.50
C MET A 232 -0.76 -25.50 -4.42
N GLU A 233 -1.16 -25.64 -3.16
CA GLU A 233 -0.23 -25.91 -2.05
C GLU A 233 0.53 -27.24 -2.15
N ASN A 234 -0.03 -28.22 -2.87
CA ASN A 234 0.54 -29.55 -3.04
C ASN A 234 1.38 -29.70 -4.32
N LEU A 235 1.55 -28.63 -5.10
CA LEU A 235 2.42 -28.67 -6.28
C LEU A 235 3.89 -28.60 -5.86
N GLU A 236 4.77 -29.11 -6.71
CA GLU A 236 6.20 -28.99 -6.50
C GLU A 236 6.72 -27.61 -6.94
N LYS A 237 7.79 -27.15 -6.29
CA LYS A 237 8.52 -25.97 -6.74
C LYS A 237 9.33 -26.32 -8.01
N PRO A 238 9.36 -25.45 -9.04
CA PRO A 238 10.21 -25.67 -10.22
C PRO A 238 11.68 -25.88 -9.84
N THR A 239 12.32 -26.86 -10.48
CA THR A 239 13.75 -27.13 -10.27
C THR A 239 14.61 -25.99 -10.83
N GLY A 240 15.82 -25.82 -10.25
CA GLY A 240 16.76 -24.81 -10.74
C GLY A 240 17.15 -25.00 -12.21
N GLU A 241 17.15 -26.25 -12.69
CA GLU A 241 17.40 -26.57 -14.09
C GLU A 241 16.25 -26.16 -15.00
N SER A 242 15.01 -26.49 -14.63
CA SER A 242 13.80 -26.07 -15.35
C SER A 242 13.75 -24.54 -15.50
N ILE A 243 14.01 -23.81 -14.41
CA ILE A 243 14.05 -22.34 -14.42
C ILE A 243 15.11 -21.83 -15.40
N ARG A 244 16.34 -22.40 -15.40
CA ARG A 244 17.41 -21.99 -16.32
C ARG A 244 17.05 -22.26 -17.78
N ASN A 245 16.41 -23.39 -18.06
CA ASN A 245 15.99 -23.75 -19.41
C ASN A 245 14.89 -22.81 -19.93
N ILE A 246 13.90 -22.47 -19.09
CA ILE A 246 12.87 -21.48 -19.40
C ILE A 246 13.49 -20.10 -19.65
N ILE A 247 14.39 -19.64 -18.79
CA ILE A 247 15.06 -18.34 -18.98
C ILE A 247 15.85 -18.32 -20.30
N ARG A 248 16.50 -19.43 -20.66
CA ARG A 248 17.23 -19.55 -21.93
C ARG A 248 16.29 -19.51 -23.14
N SER A 249 15.13 -20.16 -23.06
CA SER A 249 14.19 -20.23 -24.18
C SER A 249 13.53 -18.87 -24.45
N ILE A 250 13.07 -18.16 -23.40
CA ILE A 250 12.40 -16.86 -23.56
C ILE A 250 13.35 -15.75 -24.05
N HIS A 251 14.66 -15.88 -23.78
CA HIS A 251 15.67 -14.89 -24.18
C HIS A 251 15.73 -14.66 -25.70
N LYS A 252 15.20 -15.60 -26.51
CA LYS A 252 15.07 -15.44 -27.96
C LYS A 252 14.06 -14.37 -28.36
N TYR A 253 13.06 -14.10 -27.51
CA TYR A 253 11.89 -13.28 -27.83
C TYR A 253 11.79 -12.02 -26.97
N ILE A 254 12.25 -12.07 -25.73
CA ILE A 254 12.15 -10.96 -24.79
C ILE A 254 13.31 -11.00 -23.79
N LYS A 255 13.79 -9.81 -23.37
CA LYS A 255 14.87 -9.70 -22.38
C LYS A 255 14.38 -10.24 -21.02
N PRO A 256 14.96 -11.32 -20.47
CA PRO A 256 14.55 -11.84 -19.18
C PRO A 256 15.13 -11.02 -18.02
N MET A 257 14.33 -10.80 -16.97
CA MET A 257 14.78 -10.23 -15.72
C MET A 257 15.39 -11.32 -14.83
N THR A 258 16.69 -11.25 -14.59
CA THR A 258 17.45 -12.28 -13.83
C THR A 258 17.86 -11.87 -12.42
N HIS A 259 17.49 -10.65 -11.99
CA HIS A 259 17.95 -10.05 -10.73
C HIS A 259 16.81 -9.75 -9.74
N CYS A 260 15.63 -10.35 -9.94
CA CYS A 260 14.47 -10.16 -9.08
C CYS A 260 14.74 -10.67 -7.65
N ALA A 261 14.42 -9.84 -6.66
CA ALA A 261 14.56 -10.16 -5.24
C ALA A 261 13.23 -10.52 -4.55
N ARG A 262 12.11 -10.57 -5.29
CA ARG A 262 10.75 -10.84 -4.75
C ARG A 262 10.39 -9.91 -3.59
N CYS A 263 10.37 -8.61 -3.87
CA CYS A 263 10.16 -7.55 -2.89
C CYS A 263 8.82 -7.67 -2.20
N ARG A 264 8.68 -7.25 -0.95
CA ARG A 264 7.36 -7.16 -0.28
C ARG A 264 6.51 -6.00 -0.82
N ALA A 265 5.20 -5.99 -0.57
CA ALA A 265 4.32 -4.87 -0.93
C ALA A 265 4.59 -3.59 -0.12
N ASP A 266 5.37 -3.70 0.95
CA ASP A 266 5.84 -2.64 1.85
C ASP A 266 7.38 -2.47 1.84
N ALA A 267 8.05 -3.02 0.82
CA ALA A 267 9.51 -2.97 0.73
C ALA A 267 10.03 -1.54 0.54
N ALA A 268 11.12 -1.19 1.22
CA ALA A 268 11.83 0.07 1.04
C ALA A 268 13.34 -0.16 1.07
N GLY A 269 14.12 0.57 0.27
CA GLY A 269 15.59 0.51 0.29
C GLY A 269 16.18 -0.02 -1.02
N MET A 270 17.33 -0.68 -0.96
CA MET A 270 18.03 -1.22 -2.14
C MET A 270 17.53 -2.63 -2.50
N LEU A 271 17.54 -3.00 -3.79
CA LEU A 271 17.03 -4.31 -4.23
C LEU A 271 17.74 -5.48 -3.53
N GLY A 272 16.99 -6.23 -2.69
CA GLY A 272 17.52 -7.33 -1.89
C GLY A 272 18.17 -6.92 -0.56
N LYS A 273 18.16 -5.63 -0.21
CA LYS A 273 18.64 -5.06 1.06
C LYS A 273 17.62 -4.04 1.58
N ASP A 274 16.48 -4.55 2.04
CA ASP A 274 15.37 -3.72 2.52
C ASP A 274 15.67 -3.08 3.89
N ASP A 275 15.27 -1.82 4.06
CA ASP A 275 15.33 -1.10 5.33
C ASP A 275 14.12 -1.52 6.20
N THR A 276 14.38 -2.33 7.21
CA THR A 276 13.33 -2.87 8.09
C THR A 276 12.67 -1.81 8.97
N SER A 277 13.26 -0.61 9.11
CA SER A 277 12.62 0.50 9.82
C SER A 277 11.43 1.07 9.04
N ALA A 278 11.32 0.78 7.75
CA ALA A 278 10.18 1.15 6.92
C ALA A 278 8.88 0.49 7.40
N TYR A 279 8.92 -0.77 7.85
CA TYR A 279 7.73 -1.48 8.33
C TYR A 279 7.11 -0.76 9.53
N LYS A 280 7.95 -0.34 10.49
CA LYS A 280 7.51 0.43 11.66
C LYS A 280 6.90 1.79 11.26
N LEU A 281 7.46 2.46 10.25
CA LEU A 281 6.92 3.72 9.76
C LEU A 281 5.57 3.53 9.07
N ILE A 282 5.38 2.45 8.33
CA ILE A 282 4.10 2.11 7.71
C ILE A 282 3.06 1.84 8.80
N ASP A 283 3.38 1.05 9.82
CA ASP A 283 2.47 0.80 10.95
C ASP A 283 2.08 2.10 11.66
N GLN A 284 3.03 3.01 11.87
CA GLN A 284 2.79 4.34 12.43
C GLN A 284 1.89 5.20 11.54
N CYS A 285 2.07 5.15 10.22
CA CYS A 285 1.25 5.90 9.28
C CYS A 285 -0.15 5.30 9.13
N ALA A 286 -0.29 3.98 9.26
CA ALA A 286 -1.56 3.27 9.10
C ALA A 286 -2.58 3.62 10.19
N VAL A 287 -2.10 4.01 11.37
CA VAL A 287 -2.95 4.48 12.48
C VAL A 287 -3.22 5.98 12.44
N MET A 288 -2.60 6.73 11.50
CA MET A 288 -2.88 8.15 11.34
C MET A 288 -4.33 8.35 10.88
N PRO A 289 -5.08 9.27 11.48
CA PRO A 289 -6.42 9.56 11.02
C PRO A 289 -6.45 10.12 9.59
N THR A 290 -7.57 9.89 8.90
CA THR A 290 -7.69 10.13 7.46
C THR A 290 -8.95 10.85 7.03
N GLU A 291 -9.99 10.83 7.85
CA GLU A 291 -11.20 11.63 7.66
C GLU A 291 -11.14 12.77 8.66
N THR A 292 -10.54 13.88 8.23
CA THR A 292 -10.76 15.16 8.88
C THR A 292 -11.61 16.01 8.00
N ASP A 293 -12.73 16.44 8.55
CA ASP A 293 -13.47 17.53 7.97
C ASP A 293 -12.62 18.80 8.16
N LYS A 294 -11.94 19.22 7.09
CA LYS A 294 -11.05 20.40 7.10
C LYS A 294 -11.83 21.72 7.21
N THR A 295 -13.16 21.70 7.14
CA THR A 295 -13.99 22.87 7.40
C THR A 295 -14.09 23.18 8.90
N LYS A 296 -13.78 22.20 9.75
CA LYS A 296 -13.79 22.34 11.20
C LYS A 296 -12.51 23.08 11.65
N PRO A 297 -12.61 24.21 12.36
CA PRO A 297 -11.47 25.08 12.61
C PRO A 297 -10.65 24.70 13.85
N HIS A 298 -11.04 23.65 14.60
CA HIS A 298 -10.51 23.38 15.93
C HIS A 298 -9.72 22.07 16.04
N VAL A 299 -8.80 22.03 17.01
CA VAL A 299 -8.06 20.84 17.45
C VAL A 299 -8.23 20.69 18.95
N ALA A 300 -8.68 19.53 19.39
CA ALA A 300 -8.81 19.17 20.80
C ALA A 300 -7.52 18.52 21.30
N VAL A 301 -7.13 18.81 22.54
CA VAL A 301 -5.88 18.30 23.13
C VAL A 301 -6.12 17.79 24.55
N ALA A 302 -5.69 16.56 24.84
CA ALA A 302 -5.69 16.01 26.19
C ALA A 302 -4.34 16.26 26.88
N SER A 303 -4.38 17.04 27.95
CA SER A 303 -3.20 17.44 28.73
C SER A 303 -3.51 17.42 30.22
N TYR A 304 -2.50 17.13 31.05
CA TYR A 304 -2.60 17.32 32.51
C TYR A 304 -2.40 18.80 32.89
N GLU A 305 -1.44 19.48 32.29
CA GLU A 305 -1.00 20.84 32.68
C GLU A 305 -1.22 21.93 31.62
N GLY A 306 -1.63 21.57 30.40
CA GLY A 306 -1.87 22.51 29.30
C GLY A 306 -0.61 22.97 28.55
N LEU A 307 0.50 22.25 28.73
CA LEU A 307 1.76 22.49 28.01
C LEU A 307 2.17 21.32 27.12
N MET A 308 1.90 20.08 27.58
CA MET A 308 2.27 18.86 26.88
C MET A 308 1.07 17.95 26.57
N ILE A 309 1.18 17.20 25.48
CA ILE A 309 0.27 16.11 25.14
C ILE A 309 0.73 14.87 25.91
N ASN A 310 0.17 14.67 27.09
CA ASN A 310 0.63 13.66 28.05
C ASN A 310 -0.51 12.88 28.74
N LYS A 311 -1.76 13.10 28.34
CA LYS A 311 -2.93 12.45 28.95
C LYS A 311 -3.56 11.42 28.03
N HIS A 312 -3.87 10.24 28.57
CA HIS A 312 -4.55 9.17 27.84
C HIS A 312 -6.03 9.50 27.64
N LEU A 313 -6.63 9.16 26.49
CA LEU A 313 -8.02 9.50 26.16
C LEU A 313 -9.02 8.95 27.18
N GLY A 314 -8.79 7.71 27.63
CA GLY A 314 -9.62 7.06 28.65
C GLY A 314 -9.64 7.78 30.00
N GLU A 315 -8.56 8.49 30.33
CA GLU A 315 -8.37 9.18 31.61
C GLU A 315 -8.78 10.65 31.55
N ALA A 316 -8.77 11.23 30.34
CA ALA A 316 -9.15 12.61 30.07
C ALA A 316 -10.52 12.96 30.67
N THR A 317 -10.49 13.98 31.52
CA THR A 317 -11.66 14.65 32.14
C THR A 317 -12.10 15.87 31.35
N ASP A 318 -11.20 16.41 30.53
CA ASP A 318 -11.34 17.64 29.79
C ASP A 318 -10.35 17.67 28.63
N PHE A 319 -10.66 18.53 27.66
CA PHE A 319 -9.86 18.79 26.47
C PHE A 319 -9.70 20.30 26.29
N LEU A 320 -8.48 20.70 25.93
CA LEU A 320 -8.16 22.07 25.54
C LEU A 320 -8.40 22.21 24.04
N ILE A 321 -9.20 23.20 23.65
CA ILE A 321 -9.59 23.42 22.26
C ILE A 321 -8.75 24.55 21.69
N TYR A 322 -8.05 24.29 20.59
CA TYR A 322 -7.16 25.24 19.94
C TYR A 322 -7.63 25.56 18.53
N LYS A 323 -7.50 26.84 18.13
CA LYS A 323 -7.65 27.30 16.73
C LYS A 323 -6.32 27.85 16.21
N GLN A 324 -6.13 27.80 14.90
CA GLN A 324 -5.03 28.50 14.24
C GLN A 324 -5.37 29.98 14.06
N THR A 325 -4.41 30.85 14.33
CA THR A 325 -4.46 32.30 14.06
C THR A 325 -3.35 32.68 13.08
N GLU A 326 -3.33 33.92 12.59
CA GLU A 326 -2.29 34.40 11.67
C GLU A 326 -0.89 34.30 12.27
N THR A 327 -0.75 34.49 13.59
CA THR A 327 0.54 34.55 14.29
C THR A 327 0.88 33.28 15.10
N GLY A 328 -0.01 32.29 15.18
CA GLY A 328 0.23 31.09 15.98
C GLY A 328 -1.03 30.29 16.30
N TYR A 329 -1.18 29.91 17.57
CA TYR A 329 -2.31 29.13 18.08
C TYR A 329 -2.94 29.82 19.28
N GLU A 330 -4.27 29.74 19.36
CA GLU A 330 -5.01 30.31 20.48
C GLU A 330 -5.85 29.20 21.12
N MET A 331 -5.73 29.05 22.44
CA MET A 331 -6.61 28.18 23.22
C MET A 331 -7.95 28.91 23.39
N VAL A 332 -8.99 28.37 22.75
CA VAL A 332 -10.33 28.96 22.67
C VAL A 332 -11.11 28.70 23.94
N GLU A 333 -11.13 27.45 24.37
CA GLU A 333 -11.90 27.02 25.54
C GLU A 333 -11.46 25.64 26.04
N ARG A 334 -12.00 25.26 27.20
CA ARG A 334 -11.89 23.90 27.75
C ARG A 334 -13.24 23.22 27.69
N ARG A 335 -13.30 22.00 27.16
CA ARG A 335 -14.52 21.18 27.11
C ARG A 335 -14.37 19.92 27.96
N PHE A 336 -15.39 19.58 28.73
CA PHE A 336 -15.37 18.42 29.61
C PHE A 336 -15.66 17.12 28.84
N ALA A 337 -14.95 16.06 29.23
CA ALA A 337 -15.20 14.72 28.72
C ALA A 337 -16.48 14.13 29.33
N PRO A 338 -17.24 13.31 28.59
CA PRO A 338 -18.36 12.56 29.17
C PRO A 338 -17.89 11.60 30.27
N ALA A 339 -18.81 11.28 31.20
CA ALA A 339 -18.55 10.42 32.34
C ALA A 339 -18.00 9.04 31.94
N LYS A 340 -17.08 8.52 32.76
CA LYS A 340 -16.50 7.18 32.62
C LYS A 340 -17.56 6.10 32.95
N GLY A 341 -17.41 4.89 32.42
CA GLY A 341 -18.25 3.73 32.76
C GLY A 341 -19.54 3.56 31.94
N THR A 342 -19.65 4.25 30.79
CA THR A 342 -20.82 4.17 29.88
C THR A 342 -20.50 3.45 28.56
N GLY A 343 -19.33 2.82 28.45
CA GLY A 343 -18.92 2.06 27.26
C GLY A 343 -18.85 2.89 25.99
N ASP A 344 -19.37 2.33 24.90
CA ASP A 344 -19.34 2.97 23.57
C ASP A 344 -20.09 4.31 23.54
N LEU A 345 -21.09 4.51 24.42
CA LEU A 345 -21.83 5.77 24.53
C LEU A 345 -20.94 6.94 24.95
N ARG A 346 -19.87 6.68 25.72
CA ARG A 346 -18.90 7.73 26.09
C ARG A 346 -18.29 8.37 24.85
N TRP A 347 -17.93 7.56 23.87
CA TRP A 347 -17.24 8.02 22.66
C TRP A 347 -18.20 8.71 21.68
N ILE A 348 -19.44 8.23 21.59
CA ILE A 348 -20.50 8.89 20.82
C ILE A 348 -20.82 10.27 21.40
N ASN A 349 -20.89 10.40 22.72
CA ASN A 349 -21.11 11.69 23.35
C ASN A 349 -19.88 12.59 23.24
N LEU A 350 -18.68 12.04 23.32
CA LEU A 350 -17.45 12.79 23.10
C LEU A 350 -17.38 13.35 21.68
N ALA A 351 -17.76 12.56 20.68
CA ALA A 351 -17.91 12.99 19.30
C ALA A 351 -18.84 14.20 19.17
N LYS A 352 -19.97 14.22 19.90
CA LYS A 352 -20.88 15.37 19.92
C LYS A 352 -20.25 16.60 20.59
N THR A 353 -19.50 16.40 21.68
CA THR A 353 -18.80 17.49 22.38
C THR A 353 -17.69 18.12 21.54
N LEU A 354 -17.03 17.34 20.70
CA LEU A 354 -15.90 17.77 19.86
C LEU A 354 -16.28 17.87 18.37
N ASN A 355 -17.56 18.12 18.08
CA ASN A 355 -18.09 17.99 16.72
C ASN A 355 -17.49 18.95 15.69
N ASP A 356 -16.92 20.06 16.14
CA ASP A 356 -16.27 21.14 15.39
C ASP A 356 -14.74 21.05 15.44
N CYS A 357 -14.20 19.95 15.98
CA CYS A 357 -12.78 19.67 15.99
C CYS A 357 -12.45 18.73 14.83
N SER A 358 -11.44 19.07 14.02
CA SER A 358 -10.92 18.15 13.01
C SER A 358 -10.04 17.08 13.64
N TYR A 359 -9.29 17.41 14.71
CA TYR A 359 -8.31 16.52 15.33
C TYR A 359 -8.46 16.48 16.86
N LEU A 360 -8.01 15.37 17.45
CA LEU A 360 -7.90 15.13 18.88
C LEU A 360 -6.51 14.56 19.20
N LEU A 361 -5.67 15.33 19.89
CA LEU A 361 -4.30 14.94 20.27
C LEU A 361 -4.29 14.36 21.68
N VAL A 362 -3.77 13.14 21.83
CA VAL A 362 -3.77 12.40 23.11
C VAL A 362 -2.48 11.62 23.27
N ASN A 363 -2.11 11.27 24.50
CA ASN A 363 -0.91 10.47 24.77
C ASN A 363 -1.10 8.97 24.56
N GLY A 364 -2.34 8.50 24.59
CA GLY A 364 -2.69 7.11 24.37
C GLY A 364 -4.18 6.92 24.14
N VAL A 365 -4.55 5.92 23.34
CA VAL A 365 -5.94 5.64 22.99
C VAL A 365 -6.16 4.17 22.62
N GLY A 366 -7.35 3.63 22.92
CA GLY A 366 -7.76 2.29 22.49
C GLY A 366 -8.34 2.26 21.07
N ALA A 367 -8.35 1.10 20.41
CA ALA A 367 -8.82 0.97 19.02
C ALA A 367 -10.30 1.38 18.81
N LYS A 368 -11.17 1.06 19.78
CA LYS A 368 -12.61 1.33 19.71
C LYS A 368 -12.98 2.83 19.67
N PRO A 369 -12.46 3.70 20.56
CA PRO A 369 -12.70 5.14 20.46
C PRO A 369 -12.16 5.78 19.18
N VAL A 370 -11.02 5.29 18.65
CA VAL A 370 -10.48 5.78 17.37
C VAL A 370 -11.47 5.56 16.24
N ASP A 371 -12.01 4.34 16.10
CA ASP A 371 -12.98 4.00 15.06
C ASP A 371 -14.26 4.85 15.15
N LEU A 372 -14.79 5.06 16.36
CA LEU A 372 -16.01 5.85 16.56
C LEU A 372 -15.82 7.34 16.27
N LEU A 373 -14.71 7.93 16.71
CA LEU A 373 -14.42 9.35 16.49
C LEU A 373 -14.07 9.65 15.03
N GLN A 374 -13.35 8.74 14.36
CA GLN A 374 -13.02 8.90 12.94
C GLN A 374 -14.26 8.87 12.04
N LYS A 375 -15.27 8.03 12.35
CA LYS A 375 -16.54 7.97 11.58
C LYS A 375 -17.33 9.27 11.56
N VAL A 376 -17.09 10.18 12.50
CA VAL A 376 -17.72 11.50 12.56
C VAL A 376 -16.78 12.63 12.11
N GLY A 377 -15.65 12.28 11.51
CA GLY A 377 -14.67 13.22 10.97
C GLY A 377 -13.74 13.85 12.02
N ILE A 378 -13.53 13.19 13.18
CA ILE A 378 -12.59 13.62 14.22
C ILE A 378 -11.38 12.68 14.22
N ALA A 379 -10.22 13.23 13.88
CA ALA A 379 -8.97 12.50 13.81
C ALA A 379 -8.26 12.37 15.14
N VAL A 380 -8.19 11.17 15.71
CA VAL A 380 -7.43 10.93 16.96
C VAL A 380 -5.95 10.65 16.66
N ILE A 381 -5.05 11.52 17.11
CA ILE A 381 -3.60 11.35 16.97
C ILE A 381 -3.01 11.01 18.34
N GLU A 382 -2.42 9.83 18.45
CA GLU A 382 -1.64 9.42 19.61
C GLU A 382 -0.20 9.95 19.49
N MET A 383 0.18 10.86 20.38
CA MET A 383 1.52 11.46 20.40
C MET A 383 1.90 11.96 21.79
N SER A 384 3.20 12.21 22.00
CA SER A 384 3.70 12.90 23.18
C SER A 384 4.59 14.07 22.79
N GLY A 385 4.63 15.12 23.61
CA GLY A 385 5.46 16.31 23.33
C GLY A 385 4.72 17.60 23.64
N LEU A 386 5.27 18.72 23.18
CA LEU A 386 4.65 20.04 23.33
C LEU A 386 3.36 20.11 22.51
N ILE A 387 2.37 20.83 23.03
CA ILE A 387 1.11 21.06 22.31
C ILE A 387 1.38 21.75 20.97
N ASP A 388 2.24 22.78 20.96
CA ASP A 388 2.59 23.53 19.75
C ASP A 388 3.17 22.66 18.64
N ASP A 389 3.98 21.64 18.98
CA ASP A 389 4.51 20.69 17.99
C ASP A 389 3.40 19.84 17.37
N GLY A 390 2.41 19.44 18.18
CA GLY A 390 1.23 18.73 17.72
C GLY A 390 0.32 19.59 16.83
N LEU A 391 0.13 20.86 17.20
CA LEU A 391 -0.62 21.82 16.40
C LEU A 391 0.10 22.16 15.09
N ASP A 392 1.43 22.34 15.10
CA ASP A 392 2.26 22.51 13.90
C ASP A 392 2.15 21.30 12.95
N ALA A 393 2.07 20.08 13.50
CA ALA A 393 1.88 18.88 12.69
C ALA A 393 0.51 18.82 12.02
N VAL A 394 -0.53 19.25 12.73
CA VAL A 394 -1.90 19.23 12.23
C VAL A 394 -2.19 20.37 11.25
N TYR A 395 -1.93 21.62 11.64
CA TYR A 395 -2.30 22.81 10.88
C TYR A 395 -1.32 23.14 9.76
N LYS A 396 -0.02 22.96 10.01
CA LYS A 396 1.04 23.36 9.06
C LYS A 396 1.66 22.17 8.33
N GLY A 397 1.24 20.94 8.63
CA GLY A 397 1.81 19.72 8.07
C GLY A 397 3.30 19.52 8.39
N LYS A 398 3.80 20.17 9.45
CA LYS A 398 5.21 20.07 9.84
C LYS A 398 5.51 18.71 10.49
N LYS A 399 6.76 18.27 10.38
CA LYS A 399 7.23 17.00 10.96
C LYS A 399 7.13 17.02 12.49
N LEU A 400 6.55 15.97 13.07
CA LEU A 400 6.68 15.67 14.50
C LEU A 400 8.12 15.23 14.80
N LYS A 401 8.83 15.97 15.67
CA LYS A 401 10.18 15.63 16.14
C LYS A 401 10.16 14.63 17.30
N SER A 402 9.04 14.50 18.00
CA SER A 402 8.92 13.63 19.18
C SER A 402 8.49 12.22 18.79
N VAL A 403 9.15 11.25 19.43
CA VAL A 403 8.98 9.81 19.25
C VAL A 403 7.51 9.43 19.47
N LEU A 404 6.80 9.15 18.38
CA LEU A 404 5.56 8.38 18.40
C LEU A 404 5.87 7.05 19.10
N LYS A 405 5.45 6.91 20.36
CA LYS A 405 5.56 5.63 21.07
C LYS A 405 4.62 4.64 20.38
N THR A 406 5.18 3.85 19.48
CA THR A 406 4.63 2.54 19.11
C THR A 406 4.67 1.64 20.32
N THR A 407 3.62 1.70 21.13
CA THR A 407 3.18 0.57 21.92
C THR A 407 1.67 0.65 21.98
N LEU A 408 0.99 -0.23 21.23
CA LEU A 408 -0.20 -0.90 21.75
C LEU A 408 0.23 -1.56 23.06
N GLY A 409 0.31 -0.77 24.13
CA GLY A 409 0.51 -1.28 25.46
C GLY A 409 -0.66 -2.21 25.73
N LYS A 410 -0.37 -3.46 26.06
CA LYS A 410 -1.35 -4.34 26.68
C LYS A 410 -2.09 -3.51 27.74
N CYS A 411 -3.43 -3.43 27.64
CA CYS A 411 -4.24 -3.06 28.79
C CYS A 411 -3.75 -3.90 29.98
N GLY A 412 -3.17 -3.25 31.00
CA GLY A 412 -2.74 -3.91 32.22
C GLY A 412 -1.31 -3.64 32.73
N SER A 413 -0.40 -3.04 31.96
CA SER A 413 1.00 -2.86 32.44
C SER A 413 1.25 -1.63 33.32
N GLY A 414 0.23 -0.83 33.60
CA GLY A 414 0.33 0.35 34.48
C GLY A 414 -1.01 0.86 35.00
N CYS A 415 -2.08 0.08 34.87
CA CYS A 415 -3.37 0.42 35.46
C CYS A 415 -3.39 -0.04 36.92
N GLY A 416 -3.39 0.91 37.86
CA GLY A 416 -3.85 0.67 39.23
C GLY A 416 -5.39 0.52 39.30
N GLY A 417 -5.98 -0.21 38.35
CA GLY A 417 -7.41 -0.44 38.24
C GLY A 417 -7.76 -1.86 38.65
N ASN A 418 -8.77 -2.02 39.50
CA ASN A 418 -9.15 -3.26 40.20
C ASN A 418 -9.78 -4.34 39.29
N ALA A 419 -9.34 -4.49 38.04
CA ALA A 419 -9.78 -5.54 37.12
C ALA A 419 -11.31 -5.66 36.92
N MET A 420 -12.08 -4.59 37.19
CA MET A 420 -13.43 -4.45 36.65
C MET A 420 -13.30 -3.72 35.32
N GLY A 421 -13.71 -4.37 34.24
CA GLY A 421 -13.36 -4.07 32.86
C GLY A 421 -13.51 -2.60 32.44
N CYS A 422 -12.90 -2.28 31.29
CA CYS A 422 -13.18 -1.05 30.55
C CYS A 422 -14.62 -1.10 30.04
N GLY A 423 -15.55 -0.79 30.95
CA GLY A 423 -17.00 -0.80 30.76
C GLY A 423 -17.55 0.52 30.27
#